data_AF-A0A936C4R1-F1
#
_entry.id   AF-A0A936C4R1-F1
#
_cell.length_a   1.000
_cell.length_b   1.000
_cell.length_c   1.000
_cell.angle_alpha   90.00
_cell.angle_beta   90.00
_cell.angle_gamma   90.00
#
_symmetry.space_group_name_H-M   'P 1'
#
loop_
_entity.id
_entity.type
_entity.pdbx_description
1 polymer ?
#
loop_
_entity_poly.entity_id
_entity_poly.type
_entity_poly.pdbx_seq_one_letter_code
_entity_poly.pdbx_strand_id
1 'polypeptide(L)'
;MSDQAKATDRSPLVSVVIACYNCERYIAKAIDSILHQSMSDFEIIVVDDCSSDASRAVVAAYEDSRVSLVALSQNSGPSKARNEGVRRAW
;
A
#
# COMPACT_ATOMS: atom_id res chain seq x y z
N MET A 1 17.09 -16.67 -27.72
CA MET A 1 15.65 -16.96 -27.67
C MET A 1 15.23 -16.76 -26.22
N SER A 2 14.24 -15.89 -26.07
CA SER A 2 13.76 -15.16 -24.89
C SER A 2 13.66 -15.98 -23.60
N ASP A 3 14.39 -15.57 -22.56
CA ASP A 3 14.07 -15.91 -21.17
C ASP A 3 12.87 -15.04 -20.74
N GLN A 4 11.67 -15.62 -20.74
CA GLN A 4 10.58 -15.04 -19.94
C GLN A 4 10.74 -15.55 -18.51
N ALA A 5 11.22 -14.68 -17.62
CA ALA A 5 11.13 -14.93 -16.19
C ALA A 5 9.66 -14.91 -15.78
N LYS A 6 9.13 -16.10 -15.50
CA LYS A 6 7.81 -16.33 -14.91
C LYS A 6 7.77 -15.63 -13.55
N ALA A 7 6.84 -14.71 -13.33
CA ALA A 7 6.63 -14.10 -12.01
C ALA A 7 6.45 -15.21 -10.98
N THR A 8 7.33 -15.27 -9.99
CA THR A 8 7.25 -16.28 -8.93
C THR A 8 6.09 -15.93 -8.01
N ASP A 9 5.06 -16.75 -8.09
CA ASP A 9 3.92 -16.86 -7.17
C ASP A 9 4.40 -17.25 -5.76
N ARG A 10 5.06 -16.32 -5.05
CA ARG A 10 5.46 -16.48 -3.65
C ARG A 10 5.03 -15.24 -2.88
N SER A 11 4.43 -15.46 -1.71
CA SER A 11 4.07 -14.38 -0.81
C SER A 11 5.28 -13.52 -0.45
N PRO A 12 5.09 -12.19 -0.37
CA PRO A 12 6.16 -11.30 0.01
C PRO A 12 6.63 -11.63 1.43
N LEU A 13 7.93 -11.48 1.69
CA LEU A 13 8.47 -11.71 3.04
C LEU A 13 7.90 -10.71 4.06
N VAL A 14 7.60 -9.49 3.62
CA VAL A 14 7.12 -8.39 4.48
C VAL A 14 5.92 -7.68 3.85
N SER A 15 4.85 -7.53 4.61
CA SER A 15 3.72 -6.65 4.25
C SER A 15 3.76 -5.37 5.07
N VAL A 16 3.87 -4.22 4.39
CA VAL A 16 3.88 -2.89 5.04
C VAL A 16 2.48 -2.30 4.98
N VAL A 17 1.81 -2.23 6.13
CA VAL A 17 0.46 -1.67 6.26
C VAL A 17 0.52 -0.20 6.66
N ILE A 18 -0.03 0.69 5.83
CA ILE A 18 -0.16 2.13 6.10
C ILE A 18 -1.63 2.47 6.29
N ALA A 19 -2.04 2.81 7.51
CA ALA A 19 -3.34 3.41 7.75
C ALA A 19 -3.30 4.91 7.37
N CYS A 20 -4.20 5.33 6.51
CA CYS A 20 -4.24 6.65 5.90
C CYS A 20 -5.59 7.31 6.14
N TYR A 21 -5.61 8.52 6.70
CA TYR A 21 -6.78 9.38 6.74
C TYR A 21 -6.35 10.83 6.59
N ASN A 22 -6.77 11.49 5.51
CA ASN A 22 -6.41 12.87 5.18
C ASN A 22 -4.89 13.13 5.26
N CYS A 23 -4.10 12.32 4.56
CA CYS A 23 -2.64 12.32 4.56
C CYS A 23 -2.03 12.77 3.23
N GLU A 24 -2.73 13.55 2.39
CA GLU A 24 -2.27 13.93 1.04
C GLU A 24 -0.85 14.51 1.01
N ARG A 25 -0.47 15.21 2.08
CA ARG A 25 0.83 15.87 2.23
C ARG A 25 1.99 14.91 2.51
N TYR A 26 1.71 13.70 2.98
CA TYR A 26 2.72 12.79 3.53
C TYR A 26 2.70 11.40 2.89
N ILE A 27 1.55 10.97 2.34
CA ILE A 27 1.37 9.59 1.91
C ILE A 27 2.34 9.20 0.80
N ALA A 28 2.61 10.10 -0.16
CA ALA A 28 3.59 9.86 -1.22
C ALA A 28 4.99 9.62 -0.64
N LYS A 29 5.46 10.53 0.24
CA LYS A 29 6.77 10.41 0.87
C LYS A 29 6.91 9.11 1.69
N ALA A 30 5.84 8.67 2.35
CA ALA A 30 5.84 7.41 3.10
C ALA A 30 6.01 6.22 2.16
N ILE A 31 5.22 6.15 1.08
CA ILE A 31 5.32 5.09 0.07
C ILE A 31 6.72 5.10 -0.57
N ASP A 32 7.19 6.27 -1.03
CA ASP A 32 8.50 6.42 -1.65
C ASP A 32 9.62 5.95 -0.71
N SER A 33 9.53 6.26 0.59
CA SER A 33 10.55 5.83 1.55
C SER A 33 10.67 4.30 1.66
N ILE A 34 9.56 3.58 1.49
CA ILE A 34 9.53 2.11 1.52
C ILE A 34 9.99 1.55 0.17
N LEU A 35 9.54 2.14 -0.94
CA LEU A 35 9.95 1.71 -2.28
C LEU A 35 11.46 1.80 -2.52
N HIS A 36 12.15 2.74 -1.87
CA HIS A 36 13.60 2.93 -1.97
C HIS A 36 14.42 2.11 -0.94
N GLN A 37 13.83 1.15 -0.22
CA GLN A 37 14.58 0.24 0.64
C GLN A 37 15.45 -0.72 -0.17
N SER A 38 16.55 -1.20 0.42
CA SER A 38 17.47 -2.15 -0.22
C SER A 38 16.91 -3.58 -0.34
N MET A 39 15.97 -3.95 0.52
CA MET A 39 15.18 -5.18 0.41
C MET A 39 14.03 -4.94 -0.56
N SER A 40 13.79 -5.84 -1.52
CA SER A 40 12.70 -5.70 -2.51
C SER A 40 11.53 -6.65 -2.30
N ASP A 41 11.68 -7.64 -1.42
CA ASP A 41 10.69 -8.69 -1.13
C ASP A 41 9.65 -8.19 -0.11
N PHE A 42 8.80 -7.26 -0.56
CA PHE A 42 7.72 -6.70 0.22
C PHE A 42 6.54 -6.25 -0.65
N GLU A 43 5.40 -6.07 0.01
CA GLU A 43 4.25 -5.33 -0.50
C GLU A 43 3.91 -4.13 0.40
N ILE A 44 3.21 -3.15 -0.15
CA ILE A 44 2.69 -1.97 0.53
C ILE A 44 1.18 -1.96 0.39
N ILE A 45 0.49 -1.98 1.53
CA ILE A 45 -0.97 -1.92 1.61
C ILE A 45 -1.36 -0.62 2.28
N VAL A 46 -1.85 0.34 1.48
CA VAL A 46 -2.38 1.59 2.00
C VAL A 46 -3.87 1.42 2.22
N VAL A 47 -4.30 1.56 3.47
CA VAL A 47 -5.72 1.53 3.84
C VAL A 47 -6.20 2.95 4.07
N ASP A 48 -6.95 3.47 3.10
CA ASP A 48 -7.61 4.76 3.20
C ASP A 48 -8.90 4.65 4.02
N ASP A 49 -8.94 5.31 5.17
CA ASP A 49 -10.04 5.33 6.12
C ASP A 49 -11.07 6.43 5.81
N CYS A 50 -11.54 6.45 4.56
CA CYS A 50 -12.51 7.41 4.06
C CYS A 50 -12.02 8.86 4.04
N SER A 51 -10.83 9.10 3.49
CA SER A 51 -10.31 10.46 3.33
C SER A 51 -11.19 11.32 2.43
N SER A 52 -11.26 12.61 2.75
CA SER A 52 -11.94 13.65 1.97
C SER A 52 -10.99 14.52 1.15
N ASP A 53 -9.68 14.31 1.29
CA ASP A 53 -8.61 15.03 0.60
C ASP A 53 -8.06 14.22 -0.60
N ALA A 54 -6.93 14.64 -1.18
CA ALA A 54 -6.34 13.97 -2.33
C ALA A 54 -5.64 12.63 -2.01
N SER A 55 -5.64 12.15 -0.76
CA SER A 55 -4.89 10.94 -0.35
C SER A 55 -5.12 9.74 -1.26
N ARG A 56 -6.39 9.44 -1.59
CA ARG A 56 -6.74 8.31 -2.47
C ARG A 56 -6.13 8.47 -3.85
N ALA A 57 -6.23 9.66 -4.42
CA ALA A 57 -5.71 9.94 -5.76
C ALA A 57 -4.18 9.85 -5.79
N VAL A 58 -3.50 10.32 -4.74
CA VAL A 58 -2.04 10.19 -4.62
C VAL A 58 -1.62 8.73 -4.59
N VAL A 59 -2.28 7.88 -3.80
CA VAL A 59 -1.95 6.44 -3.75
C VAL A 59 -2.28 5.74 -5.07
N ALA A 60 -3.43 6.04 -5.68
CA ALA A 60 -3.85 5.44 -6.94
C ALA A 60 -2.97 5.80 -8.14
N ALA A 61 -2.13 6.85 -8.03
CA ALA A 61 -1.18 7.24 -9.05
C ALA A 61 0.11 6.39 -9.08
N TYR A 62 0.34 5.53 -8.07
CA TYR A 62 1.49 4.63 -8.07
C TYR A 62 1.26 3.44 -9.03
N GLU A 63 2.10 3.32 -10.04
CA GLU A 63 2.09 2.20 -11.00
C GLU A 63 2.91 0.99 -10.52
N ASP A 64 3.65 1.11 -9.41
CA ASP A 64 4.43 0.01 -8.84
C ASP A 64 3.50 -1.09 -8.32
N SER A 65 3.65 -2.30 -8.84
CA SER A 65 2.79 -3.44 -8.52
C SER A 65 2.83 -3.86 -7.05
N ARG A 66 3.80 -3.39 -6.27
CA ARG A 66 3.89 -3.62 -4.83
C ARG A 66 2.96 -2.71 -4.04
N VAL A 67 2.39 -1.65 -4.62
CA VAL A 67 1.53 -0.69 -3.93
C VAL A 67 0.06 -1.02 -4.20
N SER A 68 -0.71 -1.25 -3.14
CA SER A 68 -2.15 -1.46 -3.21
C SER A 68 -2.92 -0.44 -2.37
N LEU A 69 -4.09 -0.04 -2.87
CA LEU A 69 -5.02 0.85 -2.17
C LEU A 69 -6.27 0.08 -1.73
N VAL A 70 -6.59 0.20 -0.45
CA VAL A 70 -7.82 -0.31 0.16
C VAL A 70 -8.64 0.88 0.65
N ALA A 71 -9.71 1.22 -0.06
CA ALA A 71 -10.58 2.33 0.33
C ALA A 71 -11.73 1.83 1.21
N LEU A 72 -11.80 2.30 2.45
CA LEU A 72 -12.93 2.06 3.34
C LEU A 72 -14.10 2.99 3.00
N SER A 73 -15.33 2.51 3.23
CA SER A 73 -16.56 3.24 2.93
C SER A 73 -16.94 4.26 4.02
N GLN A 74 -16.28 4.21 5.17
CA GLN A 74 -16.51 5.12 6.29
C GLN A 74 -15.25 5.23 7.14
N ASN A 75 -15.04 6.40 7.77
CA ASN A 75 -13.99 6.58 8.75
C ASN A 75 -14.27 5.70 9.97
N SER A 76 -13.35 4.79 10.27
CA SER A 76 -13.46 3.73 11.26
C SER A 76 -12.32 3.77 12.29
N GLY A 77 -11.42 4.74 12.18
CA GLY A 77 -10.26 4.90 13.01
C GLY A 77 -9.07 3.99 12.60
N PRO A 78 -7.86 4.35 13.06
CA PRO A 78 -6.62 3.74 12.61
C PRO A 78 -6.50 2.24 12.94
N SER A 79 -7.09 1.79 14.05
CA SER A 79 -7.06 0.36 14.44
C SER A 79 -7.82 -0.51 13.45
N LYS A 80 -9.00 -0.08 13.01
CA LYS A 80 -9.77 -0.82 12.01
C LYS A 80 -9.06 -0.78 10.65
N ALA A 81 -8.56 0.37 10.23
CA ALA A 81 -7.78 0.49 9.00
C ALA A 81 -6.56 -0.46 8.99
N ARG A 82 -5.75 -0.50 10.06
CA ARG A 82 -4.62 -1.44 10.14
C ARG A 82 -5.07 -2.89 10.11
N ASN A 83 -6.12 -3.25 10.84
CA ASN A 83 -6.64 -4.62 10.84
C ASN A 83 -7.16 -5.05 9.46
N GLU A 84 -7.81 -4.15 8.70
CA GLU A 84 -8.17 -4.43 7.32
C GLU A 84 -6.94 -4.65 6.43
N GLY A 85 -5.86 -3.89 6.65
CA GLY A 85 -4.59 -4.10 5.96
C GLY A 85 -3.96 -5.45 6.29
N VAL A 86 -3.92 -5.82 7.58
CA VAL A 86 -3.39 -7.13 8.03
C VAL A 86 -4.18 -8.30 7.44
N ARG A 87 -5.50 -8.19 7.29
CA ARG A 87 -6.32 -9.25 6.66
C ARG A 87 -6.08 -9.40 5.15
N ARG A 88 -5.52 -8.38 4.51
CA ARG A 88 -5.24 -8.35 3.07
C ARG A 88 -3.78 -8.64 2.75
N ALA A 89 -2.92 -8.68 3.77
CA ALA A 89 -1.55 -9.13 3.63
C ALA A 89 -1.52 -10.54 3.05
N TRP A 90 -0.65 -10.73 2.06
CA TRP A 90 -0.55 -11.92 1.22
C TRP A 90 0.36 -13.01 1.79
#